data_AF-A0A3N5Z3M2-F1
#
_entry.id   AF-A0A3N5Z3M2-F1
#
_cell.length_a   1.000
_cell.length_b   1.000
_cell.length_c   1.000
_cell.angle_alpha   90.00
_cell.angle_beta   90.00
_cell.angle_gamma   90.00
#
_symmetry.space_group_name_H-M   'P 1'
#
loop_
_entity.id
_entity.type
_entity.pdbx_description
1 polymer ?
#
loop_
_entity_poly.entity_id
_entity_poly.type
_entity_poly.pdbx_seq_one_letter_code
_entity_poly.pdbx_strand_id
1 'polypeptide(L)'
;MKKKEKKNIQTRIIVIGIFFSLLFSAVLVRAVHLHVFKGSWLSEKAEGQYKRSLTATGRRGTIFDAKHREMAVSIDVTSIAGFPRSIQKPSKTAKTLGTILGINHKQLIKKLSSKSPFVWVKRYATPKEVQLIKAANLEGIGFLSENSRVYP
;
A
#
# COMPACT_ATOMS: atom_id res chain seq x y z
N MET A 1 -34.29 -13.45 58.76
CA MET A 1 -34.84 -13.25 57.39
C MET A 1 -35.57 -14.51 56.96
N LYS A 2 -36.85 -14.40 56.60
CA LYS A 2 -37.79 -15.54 56.47
C LYS A 2 -37.42 -16.41 55.26
N LYS A 3 -37.47 -17.74 55.42
CA LYS A 3 -37.14 -18.77 54.39
C LYS A 3 -37.76 -18.51 53.00
N LYS A 4 -38.90 -17.82 52.95
CA LYS A 4 -39.63 -17.39 51.75
C LYS A 4 -38.93 -16.27 50.97
N GLU A 5 -38.27 -15.33 51.66
CA GLU A 5 -37.52 -14.22 51.02
C GLU A 5 -36.26 -14.74 50.32
N LYS A 6 -35.48 -15.64 50.97
CA LYS A 6 -34.31 -16.27 50.35
C LYS A 6 -34.65 -17.03 49.07
N LYS A 7 -35.78 -17.76 49.05
CA LYS A 7 -36.24 -18.52 47.88
C LYS A 7 -36.58 -17.60 46.70
N ASN A 8 -37.13 -16.41 46.96
CA ASN A 8 -37.47 -15.42 45.93
C ASN A 8 -36.23 -14.74 45.31
N ILE A 9 -35.16 -14.50 46.08
CA ILE A 9 -33.93 -13.94 45.48
C ILE A 9 -33.18 -15.02 44.70
N GLN A 10 -33.17 -16.27 45.17
CA GLN A 10 -32.57 -17.39 44.45
C GLN A 10 -33.24 -17.63 43.08
N THR A 11 -34.57 -17.62 43.01
CA THR A 11 -35.27 -17.74 41.72
C THR A 11 -34.99 -16.56 40.79
N ARG A 12 -34.92 -15.33 41.30
CA ARG A 12 -34.54 -14.15 40.48
C ARG A 12 -33.13 -14.27 39.91
N ILE A 13 -32.16 -14.70 40.72
CA ILE A 13 -30.78 -14.91 40.28
C ILE A 13 -30.71 -16.00 39.21
N ILE A 14 -31.45 -17.10 39.37
CA ILE A 14 -31.51 -18.18 38.38
C ILE A 14 -32.13 -17.69 37.07
N VAL A 15 -33.24 -16.93 37.12
CA VAL A 15 -33.89 -16.38 35.92
C VAL A 15 -32.96 -15.43 35.18
N ILE A 16 -32.28 -14.53 35.89
CA ILE A 16 -31.29 -13.62 35.30
C ILE A 16 -30.11 -14.40 34.72
N GLY A 17 -29.63 -15.43 35.42
CA GLY A 17 -28.54 -16.30 34.95
C GLY A 17 -28.90 -17.04 33.66
N ILE A 18 -30.12 -17.59 33.58
CA ILE A 18 -30.63 -18.24 32.36
C ILE A 18 -30.74 -17.24 31.22
N PHE A 19 -31.24 -16.03 31.50
CA PHE A 19 -31.34 -14.97 30.50
C PHE A 19 -29.98 -14.60 29.90
N PHE A 20 -28.97 -14.35 30.74
CA PHE A 20 -27.61 -14.07 30.26
C PHE A 20 -26.98 -15.28 29.55
N SER A 21 -27.21 -16.50 30.04
CA SER A 21 -26.73 -17.72 29.39
C SER A 21 -27.29 -17.88 27.96
N LEU A 22 -28.57 -17.57 27.76
CA LEU A 22 -29.20 -17.55 26.43
C LEU A 22 -28.57 -16.51 25.51
N LEU A 23 -28.33 -15.29 26.02
CA LEU A 23 -27.67 -14.23 25.23
C LEU A 23 -26.24 -14.63 24.81
N PHE A 24 -25.44 -15.15 25.74
CA PHE A 24 -24.09 -15.63 25.42
C PHE A 24 -24.11 -16.78 24.42
N SER A 25 -25.06 -17.71 24.56
CA SER A 25 -25.23 -18.82 23.61
C SER A 25 -25.57 -18.32 22.21
N ALA A 26 -26.44 -17.31 22.07
CA ALA A 26 -26.77 -16.71 20.79
C ALA A 26 -25.54 -16.05 20.12
N VAL A 27 -24.72 -15.35 20.90
CA VAL A 27 -23.44 -14.77 20.41
C VAL A 27 -22.48 -15.88 19.98
N LEU A 28 -22.37 -16.97 20.75
CA LEU A 28 -21.48 -18.09 20.44
C LEU A 28 -21.90 -18.78 19.12
N VAL A 29 -23.19 -19.07 18.96
CA VAL A 29 -23.74 -19.64 17.72
C VAL A 29 -23.45 -18.72 16.53
N ARG A 30 -23.62 -17.41 16.71
CA ARG A 30 -23.31 -16.44 15.66
C ARG A 30 -21.83 -16.41 15.29
N ALA A 31 -20.95 -16.49 16.30
CA ALA A 31 -19.50 -16.53 16.11
C ALA A 31 -19.07 -17.80 15.35
N VAL A 32 -19.56 -18.97 15.77
CA VAL A 32 -19.31 -20.25 15.09
C VAL A 32 -19.82 -20.20 13.65
N HIS A 33 -21.01 -19.66 13.41
CA HIS A 33 -21.54 -19.50 12.06
C HIS A 33 -20.64 -18.63 11.16
N LEU A 34 -20.11 -17.52 11.71
CA LEU A 34 -19.19 -16.65 10.99
C LEU A 34 -17.83 -17.30 10.72
N HIS A 35 -17.25 -17.96 11.72
CA HIS A 35 -15.91 -18.54 11.63
C HIS A 35 -15.88 -19.83 10.79
N VAL A 36 -16.84 -20.74 11.00
CA VAL A 36 -16.82 -22.07 10.36
C VAL A 36 -17.44 -22.02 8.96
N PHE A 37 -18.61 -21.38 8.80
CA PHE A 37 -19.33 -21.42 7.52
C PHE A 37 -18.97 -20.26 6.59
N LYS A 38 -18.55 -19.10 7.13
CA LYS A 38 -18.19 -17.92 6.32
C LYS A 38 -16.70 -17.57 6.33
N GLY A 39 -15.87 -18.35 7.03
CA GLY A 39 -14.44 -18.10 7.15
C GLY A 39 -13.73 -18.06 5.81
N SER A 40 -13.97 -19.05 4.94
CA SER A 40 -13.34 -19.13 3.62
C SER A 40 -13.72 -17.95 2.71
N TRP A 41 -15.01 -17.62 2.62
CA TRP A 41 -15.51 -16.49 1.82
C TRP A 41 -15.00 -15.13 2.33
N LEU A 42 -14.95 -14.93 3.65
CA LEU A 42 -14.38 -13.71 4.25
C LEU A 42 -12.87 -13.63 4.03
N SER A 43 -12.16 -14.76 4.12
CA SER A 43 -10.73 -14.85 3.87
C SER A 43 -10.40 -14.54 2.40
N GLU A 44 -11.14 -15.10 1.45
CA GLU A 44 -10.97 -14.81 0.02
C GLU A 44 -11.21 -13.32 -0.31
N LYS A 45 -12.27 -12.75 0.27
CA LYS A 45 -12.57 -11.32 0.11
C LYS A 45 -11.49 -10.43 0.73
N ALA A 46 -10.93 -10.82 1.86
CA ALA A 46 -9.78 -10.14 2.46
C ALA A 46 -8.54 -10.28 1.57
N GLU A 47 -8.26 -11.47 1.04
CA GLU A 47 -7.13 -11.69 0.13
C GLU A 47 -7.21 -10.81 -1.12
N GLY A 48 -8.38 -10.66 -1.72
CA GLY A 48 -8.58 -9.76 -2.87
C GLY A 48 -8.36 -8.27 -2.55
N GLN A 49 -8.46 -7.87 -1.28
CA GLN A 49 -8.18 -6.49 -0.85
C GLN A 49 -6.69 -6.24 -0.59
N TYR A 50 -5.93 -7.27 -0.17
CA TYR A 50 -4.51 -7.13 0.18
C TYR A 50 -3.56 -7.60 -0.92
N LYS A 51 -3.90 -8.65 -1.66
CA LYS A 51 -3.08 -9.21 -2.73
C LYS A 51 -3.36 -8.48 -4.03
N ARG A 52 -2.42 -7.63 -4.44
CA ARG A 52 -2.42 -7.06 -5.79
C ARG A 52 -1.48 -7.89 -6.65
N SER A 53 -2.00 -8.56 -7.67
CA SER A 53 -1.17 -9.28 -8.64
C SER A 53 -0.34 -8.26 -9.43
N LEU A 54 0.96 -8.20 -9.15
CA LEU A 54 1.91 -7.45 -9.96
C LEU A 54 2.41 -8.41 -11.05
N THR A 55 1.99 -8.18 -12.30
CA THR A 55 2.52 -8.95 -13.43
C THR A 55 3.98 -8.55 -13.63
N ALA A 56 4.90 -9.45 -13.30
CA ALA A 56 6.31 -9.26 -13.62
C ALA A 56 6.49 -9.42 -15.13
N THR A 57 6.75 -8.32 -15.82
CA THR A 57 7.13 -8.36 -17.23
C THR A 57 8.61 -8.74 -17.31
N GLY A 58 8.92 -9.79 -18.07
CA GLY A 58 10.31 -10.19 -18.32
C GLY A 58 11.08 -9.08 -19.05
N ARG A 59 12.41 -9.09 -18.90
CA ARG A 59 13.28 -8.17 -19.62
C ARG A 59 13.21 -8.47 -21.12
N ARG A 60 13.01 -7.42 -21.94
CA ARG A 60 12.99 -7.55 -23.39
C ARG A 60 14.40 -7.88 -23.90
N GLY A 61 14.50 -8.86 -24.80
CA GLY A 61 15.76 -9.30 -25.38
C GLY A 61 16.46 -8.22 -26.22
N THR A 62 17.78 -8.32 -26.30
CA THR A 62 18.61 -7.48 -27.18
C THR A 62 18.38 -7.87 -28.64
N ILE A 63 18.27 -6.89 -29.52
CA ILE A 63 18.23 -7.12 -30.98
C ILE A 63 19.63 -6.86 -31.53
N PHE A 64 20.13 -7.81 -32.30
CA PHE A 64 21.42 -7.76 -32.97
C PHE A 64 21.24 -7.66 -34.48
N ASP A 65 22.22 -7.07 -35.16
CA ASP A 65 22.33 -7.17 -36.61
C ASP A 65 22.98 -8.50 -37.06
N ALA A 66 23.12 -8.70 -38.37
CA ALA A 66 23.76 -9.89 -38.94
C ALA A 66 25.22 -10.08 -38.52
N LYS A 67 25.90 -9.03 -38.05
CA LYS A 67 27.27 -9.03 -37.55
C LYS A 67 27.34 -9.07 -36.02
N HIS A 68 26.23 -9.38 -35.34
CA HIS A 68 26.15 -9.43 -33.88
C HIS A 68 26.35 -8.09 -33.17
N ARG A 69 26.15 -6.97 -33.86
CA ARG A 69 26.19 -5.63 -33.26
C ARG A 69 24.82 -5.30 -32.66
N GLU A 70 24.83 -4.72 -31.46
CA GLU A 70 23.62 -4.36 -30.75
C GLU A 70 22.89 -3.22 -31.48
N MET A 71 21.65 -3.46 -31.91
CA MET A 71 20.78 -2.45 -32.52
C MET A 71 19.75 -1.91 -31.53
N ALA A 72 19.33 -2.73 -30.56
CA ALA A 72 18.39 -2.29 -29.54
C ALA A 72 18.56 -3.09 -28.26
N VAL A 73 18.98 -2.40 -27.20
CA VAL A 73 19.23 -2.95 -25.87
C VAL A 73 18.19 -2.44 -24.88
N SER A 74 17.79 -3.32 -23.96
CA SER A 74 16.97 -2.92 -22.81
C SER A 74 17.88 -2.73 -21.61
N ILE A 75 17.85 -1.52 -21.03
CA ILE A 75 18.64 -1.15 -19.85
C ILE A 75 17.72 -0.81 -18.68
N ASP A 76 18.17 -1.16 -17.48
CA ASP A 76 17.45 -0.84 -16.25
C ASP A 76 17.76 0.62 -15.89
N VAL A 77 16.71 1.43 -15.80
CA VAL A 77 16.80 2.85 -15.43
C VAL A 77 15.97 3.10 -14.19
N THR A 78 16.38 4.06 -13.37
CA THR A 78 15.60 4.44 -12.20
C THR A 78 14.72 5.64 -12.51
N SER A 79 13.42 5.52 -12.27
CA SER A 79 12.48 6.63 -12.27
C SER A 79 12.16 7.08 -10.85
N ILE A 80 11.88 8.37 -10.70
CA ILE A 80 11.57 9.01 -9.43
C ILE A 80 10.06 9.26 -9.36
N ALA A 81 9.44 8.71 -8.33
CA ALA A 81 8.04 8.89 -8.02
C ALA A 81 7.85 9.65 -6.71
N GLY A 82 6.71 10.31 -6.58
CA GLY A 82 6.24 10.92 -5.35
C GLY A 82 4.96 10.24 -4.87
N PHE A 83 4.84 10.10 -3.56
CA PHE A 83 3.66 9.62 -2.87
C PHE A 83 3.09 10.78 -2.03
N PRO A 84 2.20 11.62 -2.60
CA PRO A 84 1.71 12.84 -1.95
C PRO A 84 1.22 12.66 -0.51
N ARG A 85 0.55 11.53 -0.22
CA ARG A 85 0.03 11.20 1.11
C ARG A 85 1.11 10.99 2.17
N SER A 86 2.32 10.64 1.76
CA SER A 86 3.47 10.42 2.64
C SER A 86 4.39 11.64 2.72
N ILE A 87 4.09 12.74 2.03
CA ILE A 87 4.92 13.94 2.00
C ILE A 87 4.35 14.97 2.97
N GLN A 88 5.03 15.19 4.09
CA GLN A 88 4.59 16.16 5.11
C GLN A 88 4.79 17.62 4.67
N LYS A 89 5.89 17.92 3.95
CA LYS A 89 6.27 19.30 3.56
C LYS A 89 6.49 19.43 2.05
N PRO A 90 5.41 19.45 1.23
CA PRO A 90 5.52 19.46 -0.24
C PRO A 90 6.36 20.61 -0.80
N SER A 91 6.29 21.79 -0.19
CA SER A 91 7.07 22.97 -0.63
C SER A 91 8.59 22.76 -0.46
N LYS A 92 9.03 22.22 0.67
CA LYS A 92 10.45 21.93 0.93
C LYS A 92 10.95 20.83 -0.01
N THR A 93 10.20 19.74 -0.12
CA THR A 93 10.52 18.62 -1.01
C THR A 93 10.61 19.06 -2.46
N ALA A 94 9.66 19.87 -2.94
CA ALA A 94 9.67 20.41 -4.29
C ALA A 94 10.88 21.31 -4.56
N LYS A 95 11.31 22.14 -3.60
CA LYS A 95 12.48 23.01 -3.73
C LYS A 95 13.77 22.20 -3.92
N THR A 96 13.97 21.18 -3.08
CA THR A 96 15.14 20.29 -3.18
C THR A 96 15.13 19.52 -4.51
N LEU A 97 13.98 18.93 -4.87
CA LEU A 97 13.84 18.20 -6.14
C LEU A 97 14.04 19.09 -7.36
N GLY A 98 13.47 20.30 -7.38
CA GLY A 98 13.63 21.21 -8.50
C GLY A 98 15.05 21.71 -8.67
N THR A 99 15.79 21.89 -7.57
CA THR A 99 17.22 22.26 -7.63
C THR A 99 18.07 21.14 -8.23
N ILE A 100 17.82 19.88 -7.86
CA ILE A 100 18.60 18.74 -8.36
C ILE A 100 18.21 18.38 -9.81
N LEU A 101 16.91 18.40 -10.12
CA LEU A 101 16.37 17.93 -11.40
C LEU A 101 16.20 19.03 -12.45
N GLY A 102 16.40 20.30 -12.08
CA GLY A 102 16.13 21.46 -12.95
C GLY A 102 14.65 21.67 -13.28
N ILE A 103 13.73 21.11 -12.48
CA ILE A 103 12.28 21.19 -12.72
C ILE A 103 11.69 22.38 -11.96
N ASN A 104 10.72 23.08 -12.57
CA ASN A 104 10.05 24.22 -11.94
C ASN A 104 9.38 23.85 -10.60
N HIS A 105 9.77 24.54 -9.54
CA HIS A 105 9.26 24.34 -8.19
C HIS A 105 7.74 24.43 -8.09
N LYS A 106 7.10 25.42 -8.73
CA LYS A 106 5.64 25.60 -8.66
C LYS A 106 4.89 24.41 -9.24
N GLN A 107 5.40 23.83 -10.33
CA GLN A 107 4.81 22.64 -10.94
C GLN A 107 4.96 21.41 -10.03
N LEU A 108 6.13 21.24 -9.41
CA LEU A 108 6.38 20.15 -8.46
C LEU A 108 5.48 20.27 -7.23
N ILE A 109 5.31 21.45 -6.65
CA ILE A 109 4.40 21.66 -5.51
C ILE A 109 2.97 21.23 -5.89
N LYS A 110 2.47 21.64 -7.06
CA LYS A 110 1.13 21.24 -7.51
C LYS A 110 0.99 19.72 -7.66
N LYS A 111 2.02 19.04 -8.15
CA LYS A 111 2.03 17.56 -8.27
C LYS A 111 2.09 16.87 -6.90
N LEU A 112 3.01 17.31 -6.04
CA LEU A 112 3.27 16.70 -4.74
C LEU A 112 2.20 17.01 -3.70
N SER A 113 1.44 18.09 -3.86
CA SER A 113 0.28 18.43 -3.01
C SER A 113 -1.05 17.89 -3.55
N SER A 114 -1.03 17.08 -4.62
CA SER A 114 -2.25 16.52 -5.19
C SER A 114 -2.86 15.42 -4.30
N LYS A 115 -4.16 15.15 -4.44
CA LYS A 115 -4.85 14.05 -3.73
C LYS A 115 -4.53 12.65 -4.30
N SER A 116 -3.73 12.59 -5.37
CA SER A 116 -3.35 11.33 -6.02
C SER A 116 -2.49 10.48 -5.07
N PRO A 117 -2.69 9.15 -5.01
CA PRO A 117 -1.80 8.28 -4.25
C PRO A 117 -0.39 8.23 -4.83
N PHE A 118 -0.22 8.56 -6.11
CA PHE A 118 1.04 8.40 -6.85
C PHE A 118 1.20 9.51 -7.90
N VAL A 119 2.41 10.06 -8.04
CA VAL A 119 2.76 11.01 -9.09
C VAL A 119 4.18 10.76 -9.63
N TRP A 120 4.34 10.86 -10.95
CA TRP A 120 5.68 10.85 -11.56
C TRP A 120 6.36 12.21 -11.38
N VAL A 121 7.53 12.20 -10.75
CA VAL A 121 8.39 13.38 -10.62
C VAL A 121 9.26 13.51 -11.87
N LYS A 122 10.02 12.46 -12.17
CA LYS A 122 10.86 12.34 -13.37
C LYS A 122 11.01 10.87 -13.76
N ARG A 123 10.81 10.54 -15.03
CA ARG A 123 11.07 9.20 -15.56
C ARG A 123 12.47 9.14 -16.17
N TYR A 124 13.10 7.97 -16.13
CA TYR A 124 14.43 7.74 -16.70
C TYR A 124 15.48 8.72 -16.13
N ALA A 125 15.53 8.86 -14.80
CA ALA A 125 16.48 9.75 -14.15
C ALA A 125 17.91 9.23 -14.25
N THR A 126 18.88 10.14 -14.34
CA THR A 126 20.28 9.75 -14.43
C THR A 126 20.78 9.19 -13.09
N PRO A 127 21.77 8.27 -13.07
CA PRO A 127 22.29 7.71 -11.83
C PRO A 127 22.77 8.78 -10.84
N LYS A 128 23.37 9.87 -11.35
CA LYS A 128 23.84 11.02 -10.56
C LYS A 128 22.68 11.73 -9.86
N GLU A 129 21.59 12.03 -10.57
CA GLU A 129 20.40 12.65 -9.98
C GLU A 129 19.76 11.77 -8.91
N VAL A 130 19.67 10.47 -9.17
CA VAL A 130 19.12 9.48 -8.23
C VAL A 130 19.94 9.44 -6.95
N GLN A 131 21.26 9.41 -7.05
CA GLN A 131 22.14 9.41 -5.87
C GLN A 131 21.98 10.70 -5.05
N LEU A 132 21.92 11.87 -5.70
CA LEU A 132 21.73 13.14 -5.02
C LEU A 132 20.38 13.20 -4.27
N ILE A 133 19.31 12.66 -4.86
CA ILE A 133 17.98 12.66 -4.21
C ILE A 133 17.91 11.62 -3.10
N LYS A 134 18.56 10.45 -3.25
CA LYS A 134 18.72 9.47 -2.17
C LYS A 134 19.46 10.09 -0.98
N ALA A 135 20.53 10.84 -1.23
CA ALA A 135 21.29 11.54 -0.20
C ALA A 135 20.46 12.63 0.51
N ALA A 136 19.50 13.25 -0.18
CA ALA A 136 18.61 14.25 0.41
C ALA A 136 17.55 13.66 1.36
N ASN A 137 17.40 12.33 1.42
CA ASN A 137 16.51 11.58 2.32
C ASN A 137 15.09 12.19 2.44
N LEU A 138 14.46 12.42 1.29
CA LEU A 138 13.15 13.05 1.21
C LEU A 138 12.04 12.02 1.48
N GLU A 139 11.22 12.31 2.49
CA GLU A 139 10.06 11.49 2.84
C GLU A 139 9.02 11.48 1.70
N GLY A 140 8.44 10.31 1.42
CA GLY A 140 7.43 10.14 0.37
C GLY A 140 7.95 10.18 -1.06
N ILE A 141 9.27 10.11 -1.28
CA ILE A 141 9.88 9.95 -2.61
C ILE A 141 10.29 8.48 -2.80
N GLY A 142 9.82 7.89 -3.90
CA GLY A 142 10.13 6.52 -4.30
C GLY A 142 11.05 6.45 -5.50
N PHE A 143 11.80 5.35 -5.59
CA PHE A 143 12.64 5.02 -6.73
C PHE A 143 12.13 3.71 -7.32
N LEU A 144 11.65 3.76 -8.56
CA LEU A 144 11.15 2.59 -9.26
C LEU A 144 12.11 2.25 -10.41
N SER A 145 12.51 0.98 -10.50
CA SER A 145 13.26 0.49 -11.66
C SER A 145 12.29 0.31 -12.82
N GLU A 146 12.63 0.89 -13.96
CA GLU A 146 11.93 0.73 -15.23
C GLU A 146 12.91 0.21 -16.28
N ASN A 147 12.39 -0.36 -17.36
CA ASN A 147 13.20 -0.80 -18.49
C ASN A 147 13.09 0.24 -19.60
N SER A 148 14.22 0.82 -20.03
CA SER A 148 14.28 1.71 -21.21
C SER A 148 14.91 1.01 -22.40
N ARG A 149 14.47 1.35 -23.61
CA ARG A 149 15.04 0.87 -24.87
C ARG A 149 16.04 1.91 -25.38
N VAL A 150 17.29 1.49 -25.58
CA VAL A 150 18.34 2.30 -26.20
C VAL A 150 18.70 1.69 -27.53
N TYR A 151 18.85 2.55 -28.54
CA TYR A 151 19.29 2.21 -29.89
C TYR A 151 20.68 2.81 -30.08
N PRO A 152 21.75 2.00 -30.03
CA PRO A 152 23.12 2.44 -30.24
C PRO A 152 23.39 2.96 -31.67
#